data_AF-A0A8S1UDE7-F1
#
_entry.id   AF-A0A8S1UDE7-F1
#
_cell.length_a   1.000
_cell.length_b   1.000
_cell.length_c   1.000
_cell.angle_alpha   90.00
_cell.angle_beta   90.00
_cell.angle_gamma   90.00
#
_symmetry.space_group_name_H-M   'P 1'
#
loop_
_entity.id
_entity.type
_entity.pdbx_description
1 polymer ?
#
loop_
_entity_poly.entity_id
_entity_poly.type
_entity_poly.pdbx_seq_one_letter_code
_entity_poly.pdbx_strand_id
1 'polypeptide(L)'
;MHIDPTQMVKISFQACIVIFISLTFAAILFGQPEKLTRGFDPDAIACGADFGSRDYPYIYFGNPTPNTLHQTVCVKSCPKPDHKNGMPKQLDCMPNSIIQQCQAKFSIDHPETQFLIYDTFVYKGNICMPRNLAYYEAIKEISTPPSRLSNTSDVYQNKWMLLIFILIAGVASKQLLTQLKANTQYSVWGLTFGLFIFVGTLGVIFVSQARDAIANSLETNSMSSFQVDEEYILKMSNVPNPIKMVILSLIFVILTFYGAYFLYNNYDRIKDLSQLFEQVEIYMADHEYLQEASYPMILVLNLFLFLTIYTILSLRACFVIDFQQIGPFEKIQGGVLYYFQFLIVFFFFWGVQVIFGINNYMVSSSLVQWIQVGYNQQQDVQYNRNQATLILTRYFMQEAFYNIGKIAFASFLLLISPLKFMCDAIKDWAVRRQNQKFRNLLTKCCCLPFIQIYKKTRQIEEVVYIEQAINRKYCITINVCFKFIEDYLELRLEDSNAAELFEQLRNTVDSFLLIIKIFIALLCAIICKFLLIFNYFSNDMYETNLTSLIAAIIGYYVASLYFQIYSIVLQGLGYIYIRTMNICKKNNENYERNQQKRRDTAFEAFKNIYKDFSEIMIHFENKIKNQKTKDQLPH
;
A
#
# COMPACT_ATOMS: atom_id res chain seq x y z
N MET A 1 19.78 36.63 5.27
CA MET A 1 19.56 35.47 6.16
C MET A 1 19.35 34.25 5.27
N HIS A 2 20.36 33.39 5.11
CA HIS A 2 20.17 32.12 4.40
C HIS A 2 19.51 31.14 5.38
N ILE A 3 18.20 30.91 5.23
CA ILE A 3 17.52 29.86 6.00
C ILE A 3 18.00 28.52 5.43
N ASP A 4 18.51 27.65 6.31
CA ASP A 4 18.90 26.29 5.94
C ASP A 4 17.67 25.56 5.37
N PRO A 5 17.73 25.02 4.14
CA PRO A 5 16.61 24.28 3.54
C PRO A 5 16.10 23.13 4.43
N THR A 6 16.96 22.52 5.26
CA THR A 6 16.55 21.47 6.19
C THR A 6 15.66 21.99 7.33
N GLN A 7 15.89 23.24 7.78
CA GLN A 7 15.05 23.88 8.78
C GLN A 7 13.68 24.25 8.21
N MET A 8 13.62 24.74 6.97
CA MET A 8 12.35 24.99 6.27
C MET A 8 11.54 23.70 6.14
N VAL A 9 12.17 22.60 5.71
CA VAL A 9 11.48 21.30 5.55
C VAL A 9 10.98 20.77 6.89
N LYS A 10 11.76 20.93 7.97
CA LYS A 10 11.32 20.56 9.32
C LYS A 10 10.06 21.33 9.73
N ILE A 11 10.05 22.65 9.52
CA ILE A 11 8.89 23.51 9.83
C ILE A 11 7.68 23.10 8.98
N SER A 12 7.87 22.89 7.67
CA SER A 12 6.80 22.43 6.77
C SER A 12 6.23 21.07 7.19
N PHE A 13 7.08 20.11 7.56
CA PHE A 13 6.65 18.80 8.03
C PHE A 13 5.82 18.90 9.32
N GLN A 14 6.28 19.70 10.29
CA GLN A 14 5.54 19.96 11.53
C GLN A 14 4.19 20.64 11.27
N ALA A 15 4.14 21.63 10.37
CA ALA A 15 2.90 22.26 9.95
C ALA A 15 1.93 21.26 9.30
N CYS A 16 2.42 20.37 8.43
CA CYS A 16 1.62 19.31 7.84
C CYS A 16 1.03 18.35 8.88
N ILE A 17 1.79 17.98 9.93
CA ILE A 17 1.27 17.18 11.05
C ILE A 17 0.12 17.91 11.75
N VAL A 18 0.28 19.20 12.07
CA VAL A 18 -0.77 20.00 12.74
C VAL A 18 -2.02 20.13 11.87
N ILE A 19 -1.85 20.34 10.56
CA ILE A 19 -2.96 20.38 9.60
C ILE A 19 -3.67 19.02 9.55
N PHE A 20 -2.92 17.92 9.46
CA PHE A 20 -3.47 16.57 9.43
C PHE A 20 -4.26 16.23 10.70
N ILE A 21 -3.74 16.57 11.87
CA ILE A 21 -4.44 16.36 13.15
C ILE A 21 -5.71 17.21 13.21
N SER A 22 -5.62 18.50 12.85
CA SER A 22 -6.78 19.40 12.81
C SER A 22 -7.87 18.91 11.85
N LEU A 23 -7.49 18.47 10.65
CA LEU A 23 -8.41 17.89 9.66
C LEU A 23 -9.00 16.57 10.16
N THR A 24 -8.22 15.76 10.87
CA THR A 24 -8.71 14.52 11.49
C THR A 24 -9.80 14.82 12.51
N PHE A 25 -9.56 15.76 13.43
CA PHE A 25 -10.58 16.17 14.41
C PHE A 25 -11.83 16.75 13.73
N ALA A 26 -11.66 17.63 12.74
CA ALA A 26 -12.79 18.19 12.00
C ALA A 26 -13.58 17.08 11.26
N ALA A 27 -12.89 16.15 10.60
CA ALA A 27 -13.53 15.05 9.89
C ALA A 27 -14.33 14.15 10.83
N ILE A 28 -13.83 13.90 12.04
CA ILE A 28 -14.52 13.07 13.04
C ILE A 28 -15.75 13.80 13.60
N LEU A 29 -15.65 15.10 13.85
CA LEU A 29 -16.74 15.88 14.42
C LEU A 29 -17.88 16.13 13.42
N PHE A 30 -17.56 16.30 12.14
CA PHE A 30 -18.55 16.63 11.10
C PHE A 30 -18.95 15.46 10.21
N GLY A 31 -18.14 14.40 10.14
CA GLY A 31 -18.42 13.25 9.29
C GLY A 31 -19.58 12.41 9.83
N GLN A 32 -20.50 12.03 8.94
CA GLN A 32 -21.67 11.19 9.28
C GLN A 32 -21.61 9.85 8.55
N PRO A 33 -20.64 8.97 8.87
CA PRO A 33 -20.34 7.77 8.10
C PRO A 33 -21.50 6.75 8.11
N GLU A 34 -22.30 6.76 9.18
CA GLU A 34 -23.50 5.93 9.32
C GLU A 34 -24.61 6.23 8.31
N LYS A 35 -24.55 7.37 7.63
CA LYS A 35 -25.54 7.80 6.62
C LYS A 35 -25.12 7.48 5.18
N LEU A 36 -23.86 7.11 4.94
CA LEU A 36 -23.29 6.95 3.58
C LEU A 36 -24.01 5.90 2.73
N THR A 37 -24.54 4.86 3.37
CA THR A 37 -25.26 3.75 2.72
C THR A 37 -26.73 3.73 3.05
N ARG A 38 -27.27 4.73 3.77
CA ARG A 38 -28.69 4.81 4.10
C ARG A 38 -29.47 5.43 2.95
N GLY A 39 -30.67 4.92 2.72
CA GLY A 39 -31.60 5.53 1.79
C GLY A 39 -32.15 6.82 2.40
N PHE A 40 -32.18 7.88 1.60
CA PHE A 40 -32.77 9.16 1.96
C PHE A 40 -34.16 9.28 1.36
N ASP A 41 -35.11 9.70 2.17
CA ASP A 41 -36.44 10.06 1.70
C ASP A 41 -36.44 11.43 0.98
N PRO A 42 -37.55 11.87 0.35
CA PRO A 42 -37.68 13.18 -0.32
C PRO A 42 -37.27 14.38 0.52
N ASP A 43 -37.44 14.33 1.85
CA ASP A 43 -37.12 15.41 2.78
C ASP A 43 -35.65 15.38 3.25
N ALA A 44 -34.84 14.52 2.62
CA ALA A 44 -33.44 14.31 2.94
C ALA A 44 -33.20 13.71 4.33
N ILE A 45 -34.18 12.96 4.84
CA ILE A 45 -34.07 12.22 6.09
C ILE A 45 -33.48 10.83 5.78
N ALA A 46 -32.32 10.53 6.38
CA ALA A 46 -31.70 9.21 6.28
C ALA A 46 -32.46 8.20 7.15
N CYS A 47 -33.03 7.17 6.54
CA CYS A 47 -33.76 6.13 7.27
C CYS A 47 -32.85 5.40 8.27
N GLY A 48 -33.28 5.32 9.53
CA GLY A 48 -32.53 4.63 10.60
C GLY A 48 -31.35 5.39 11.20
N ALA A 49 -31.03 6.61 10.74
CA ALA A 49 -29.89 7.38 11.22
C ALA A 49 -30.28 8.75 11.79
N ASP A 50 -31.17 9.47 11.13
CA ASP A 50 -31.61 10.79 11.56
C ASP A 50 -32.53 10.77 12.78
N PHE A 51 -32.63 11.92 13.45
CA PHE A 51 -33.56 12.09 14.56
C PHE A 51 -35.00 11.91 14.08
N GLY A 52 -35.77 11.05 14.74
CA GLY A 52 -37.13 10.70 14.35
C GLY A 52 -37.25 9.52 13.36
N SER A 53 -36.20 9.19 12.61
CA SER A 53 -36.20 8.05 11.67
C SER A 53 -35.51 6.78 12.20
N ARG A 54 -34.97 6.81 13.43
CA ARG A 54 -34.22 5.67 14.02
C ARG A 54 -35.03 4.37 14.09
N ASP A 55 -36.33 4.47 14.38
CA ASP A 55 -37.24 3.31 14.42
C ASP A 55 -37.71 2.87 13.03
N TYR A 56 -37.34 3.60 11.99
CA TYR A 56 -37.71 3.39 10.59
C TYR A 56 -36.48 3.14 9.72
N PRO A 57 -35.79 2.00 9.86
CA PRO A 57 -34.46 1.80 9.29
C PRO A 57 -34.43 1.45 7.79
N TYR A 58 -35.59 1.19 7.18
CA TYR A 58 -35.68 0.70 5.81
C TYR A 58 -36.26 1.75 4.86
N ILE A 59 -35.64 1.95 3.70
CA ILE A 59 -36.21 2.74 2.61
C ILE A 59 -37.18 1.89 1.78
N TYR A 60 -38.38 2.41 1.53
CA TYR A 60 -39.44 1.77 0.74
C TYR A 60 -39.85 2.65 -0.45
N PHE A 61 -40.13 2.05 -1.60
CA PHE A 61 -40.59 2.74 -2.81
C PHE A 61 -42.11 2.68 -2.88
N GLY A 62 -42.78 3.82 -2.76
CA GLY A 62 -44.24 3.92 -2.75
C GLY A 62 -44.87 3.54 -4.10
N ASN A 63 -44.18 3.82 -5.20
CA ASN A 63 -44.58 3.41 -6.55
C ASN A 63 -43.32 3.04 -7.36
N PRO A 64 -43.07 1.75 -7.61
CA PRO A 64 -41.84 1.29 -8.28
C PRO A 64 -42.00 1.38 -9.81
N THR A 65 -42.29 2.57 -10.33
CA THR A 65 -42.31 2.86 -11.78
C THR A 65 -41.26 3.93 -12.13
N PRO A 66 -40.67 3.90 -13.34
CA PRO A 66 -39.55 4.79 -13.69
C PRO A 66 -39.79 6.30 -13.44
N ASN A 67 -41.03 6.76 -13.57
CA ASN A 67 -41.38 8.18 -13.40
C ASN A 67 -41.66 8.59 -11.94
N THR A 68 -41.80 7.62 -11.02
CA THR A 68 -42.19 7.85 -9.62
C THR A 68 -41.15 7.35 -8.62
N LEU A 69 -39.95 7.03 -9.10
CA LEU A 69 -38.84 6.51 -8.30
C LEU A 69 -38.40 7.41 -7.12
N HIS A 70 -38.74 8.71 -7.16
CA HIS A 70 -38.52 9.64 -6.06
C HIS A 70 -39.48 9.44 -4.88
N GLN A 71 -40.60 8.77 -5.09
CA GLN A 71 -41.60 8.48 -4.05
C GLN A 71 -41.08 7.40 -3.12
N THR A 72 -40.31 7.83 -2.12
CA THR A 72 -39.70 6.94 -1.14
C THR A 72 -40.08 7.36 0.27
N VAL A 73 -40.11 6.40 1.18
CA VAL A 73 -40.47 6.64 2.58
C VAL A 73 -39.73 5.68 3.51
N CYS A 74 -39.39 6.13 4.71
CA CYS A 74 -38.79 5.28 5.73
C CYS A 74 -39.87 4.44 6.40
N VAL A 75 -39.68 3.11 6.46
CA VAL A 75 -40.61 2.15 7.08
C VAL A 75 -39.95 1.37 8.19
N LYS A 76 -40.77 0.93 9.15
CA LYS A 76 -40.31 0.18 10.33
C LYS A 76 -39.95 -1.26 9.98
N SER A 77 -40.67 -1.85 9.03
CA SER A 77 -40.46 -3.22 8.57
C SER A 77 -40.86 -3.35 7.11
N CYS A 78 -40.10 -4.11 6.33
CA CYS A 78 -40.45 -4.39 4.93
C CYS A 78 -41.75 -5.21 4.84
N PRO A 79 -42.74 -4.77 4.05
CA PRO A 79 -44.04 -5.44 3.95
C PRO A 79 -43.92 -6.86 3.38
N LYS A 80 -44.63 -7.79 4.03
CA LYS A 80 -44.78 -9.18 3.63
C LYS A 80 -46.26 -9.58 3.71
N PRO A 81 -46.74 -10.49 2.85
CA PRO A 81 -48.10 -11.00 2.93
C PRO A 81 -48.28 -11.80 4.21
N ASP A 82 -49.36 -11.52 4.95
CA ASP A 82 -49.83 -12.37 6.04
C ASP A 82 -50.60 -13.55 5.44
N HIS A 83 -50.31 -14.77 5.91
CA HIS A 83 -50.98 -16.00 5.48
C HIS A 83 -52.50 -15.95 5.58
N LYS A 84 -53.07 -15.11 6.47
CA LYS A 84 -54.52 -15.00 6.69
C LYS A 84 -55.17 -13.79 6.02
N ASN A 85 -54.46 -12.67 5.93
CA ASN A 85 -55.03 -11.36 5.58
C ASN A 85 -54.47 -10.75 4.30
N GLY A 86 -53.53 -11.42 3.62
CA GLY A 86 -52.86 -10.89 2.43
C GLY A 86 -51.92 -9.74 2.78
N MET A 87 -51.78 -8.78 1.86
CA MET A 87 -50.93 -7.59 2.09
C MET A 87 -51.57 -6.61 3.08
N PRO A 88 -50.79 -5.99 3.98
CA PRO A 88 -51.30 -4.95 4.88
C PRO A 88 -51.86 -3.75 4.10
N LYS A 89 -52.93 -3.14 4.62
CA LYS A 89 -53.55 -1.93 4.03
C LYS A 89 -52.82 -0.63 4.40
N GLN A 90 -51.99 -0.67 5.44
CA GLN A 90 -51.23 0.46 5.95
C GLN A 90 -49.86 -0.02 6.44
N LEU A 91 -48.82 0.78 6.21
CA LEU A 91 -47.48 0.55 6.74
C LEU A 91 -47.20 1.50 7.92
N ASP A 92 -46.44 1.02 8.90
CA ASP A 92 -45.84 1.87 9.92
C ASP A 92 -44.60 2.54 9.30
N CYS A 93 -44.72 3.82 9.00
CA CYS A 93 -43.73 4.62 8.29
C CYS A 93 -43.59 6.02 8.91
N MET A 94 -42.53 6.72 8.52
CA MET A 94 -42.35 8.14 8.79
C MET A 94 -42.84 8.96 7.59
N PRO A 95 -43.99 9.67 7.67
CA PRO A 95 -44.50 10.48 6.57
C PRO A 95 -43.54 11.62 6.20
N ASN A 96 -43.60 12.05 4.93
CA ASN A 96 -42.76 13.13 4.38
C ASN A 96 -43.56 14.04 3.42
N SER A 97 -42.88 15.01 2.81
CA SER A 97 -43.51 16.00 1.90
C SER A 97 -44.29 15.40 0.73
N ILE A 98 -43.93 14.20 0.27
CA ILE A 98 -44.58 13.52 -0.86
C ILE A 98 -45.58 12.46 -0.36
N ILE A 99 -45.16 11.61 0.56
CA ILE A 99 -45.97 10.54 1.13
C ILE A 99 -46.47 10.98 2.51
N GLN A 100 -47.61 11.66 2.51
CA GLN A 100 -48.24 12.18 3.73
C GLN A 100 -48.92 11.08 4.56
N GLN A 101 -49.32 9.98 3.92
CA GLN A 101 -49.99 8.84 4.56
C GLN A 101 -49.52 7.53 3.92
N CYS A 102 -49.01 6.60 4.71
CA CYS A 102 -48.59 5.27 4.22
C CYS A 102 -49.74 4.26 4.19
N GLN A 103 -50.86 4.68 3.61
CA GLN A 103 -52.03 3.85 3.37
C GLN A 103 -52.12 3.53 1.89
N ALA A 104 -52.50 2.28 1.57
CA ALA A 104 -52.65 1.85 0.18
C ALA A 104 -53.64 2.77 -0.56
N LYS A 105 -53.14 3.46 -1.58
CA LYS A 105 -53.92 4.38 -2.41
C LYS A 105 -53.62 4.09 -3.87
N PHE A 106 -54.64 3.68 -4.60
CA PHE A 106 -54.55 3.40 -6.03
C PHE A 106 -55.19 4.56 -6.81
N SER A 107 -54.46 5.12 -7.76
CA SER A 107 -54.95 6.18 -8.65
C SER A 107 -54.32 5.98 -10.02
N ILE A 108 -55.14 5.85 -11.07
CA ILE A 108 -54.67 5.71 -12.45
C ILE A 108 -54.40 7.10 -13.05
N ASP A 109 -55.24 8.07 -12.72
CA ASP A 109 -55.18 9.43 -13.28
C ASP A 109 -54.06 10.28 -12.65
N HIS A 110 -53.63 9.92 -11.43
CA HIS A 110 -52.61 10.64 -10.65
C HIS A 110 -51.59 9.67 -10.05
N PRO A 111 -50.72 9.04 -10.87
CA PRO A 111 -49.69 8.10 -10.41
C PRO A 111 -48.70 8.74 -9.41
N GLU A 112 -48.56 10.06 -9.44
CA GLU A 112 -47.78 10.87 -8.50
C GLU A 112 -48.36 10.92 -7.08
N THR A 113 -49.60 10.47 -6.89
CA THR A 113 -50.25 10.40 -5.56
C THR A 113 -50.51 8.97 -5.10
N GLN A 114 -50.07 7.99 -5.89
CA GLN A 114 -50.28 6.58 -5.67
C GLN A 114 -49.31 6.06 -4.60
N PHE A 115 -49.81 5.21 -3.70
CA PHE A 115 -49.00 4.48 -2.73
C PHE A 115 -49.39 3.01 -2.78
N LEU A 116 -48.53 2.20 -3.41
CA LEU A 116 -48.69 0.77 -3.56
C LEU A 116 -48.03 0.06 -2.39
N ILE A 117 -48.72 -0.94 -1.83
CA ILE A 117 -48.17 -1.87 -0.84
C ILE A 117 -48.01 -3.23 -1.51
N TYR A 118 -46.77 -3.67 -1.70
CA TYR A 118 -46.42 -4.92 -2.39
C TYR A 118 -45.41 -5.73 -1.59
N ASP A 119 -45.29 -7.03 -1.91
CA ASP A 119 -44.42 -7.96 -1.18
C ASP A 119 -42.93 -7.63 -1.40
N THR A 120 -42.20 -7.50 -0.30
CA THR A 120 -40.80 -7.13 -0.28
C THR A 120 -39.98 -7.98 0.71
N PHE A 121 -38.67 -7.89 0.59
CA PHE A 121 -37.74 -8.41 1.57
C PHE A 121 -36.66 -7.39 1.91
N VAL A 122 -35.99 -7.60 3.04
CA VAL A 122 -34.88 -6.76 3.46
C VAL A 122 -33.68 -7.07 2.57
N TYR A 123 -33.21 -6.08 1.84
CA TYR A 123 -32.01 -6.18 1.02
C TYR A 123 -30.91 -5.31 1.61
N LYS A 124 -29.73 -5.91 1.82
CA LYS A 124 -28.53 -5.26 2.38
C LYS A 124 -28.80 -4.46 3.66
N GLY A 125 -29.71 -4.97 4.49
CA GLY A 125 -30.00 -4.45 5.83
C GLY A 125 -30.82 -3.16 5.92
N ASN A 126 -31.10 -2.46 4.82
CA ASN A 126 -31.69 -1.12 4.87
C ASN A 126 -32.62 -0.73 3.71
N ILE A 127 -32.88 -1.64 2.77
CA ILE A 127 -33.77 -1.41 1.62
C ILE A 127 -34.87 -2.46 1.59
N CYS A 128 -36.11 -2.06 1.28
CA CYS A 128 -37.18 -3.01 0.99
C CYS A 128 -37.26 -3.28 -0.52
N MET A 129 -36.73 -4.44 -0.93
CA MET A 129 -36.69 -4.83 -2.34
C MET A 129 -37.93 -5.63 -2.74
N PRO A 130 -38.60 -5.31 -3.86
CA PRO A 130 -39.76 -6.04 -4.36
C PRO A 130 -39.41 -7.48 -4.73
N ARG A 131 -40.33 -8.41 -4.46
CA ARG A 131 -40.28 -9.77 -5.00
C ARG A 131 -40.81 -9.88 -6.44
N ASN A 132 -41.58 -8.89 -6.88
CA ASN A 132 -42.06 -8.81 -8.25
C ASN A 132 -40.93 -8.39 -9.19
N LEU A 133 -40.69 -9.18 -10.26
CA LEU A 133 -39.59 -8.94 -11.19
C LEU A 133 -39.68 -7.59 -11.91
N ALA A 134 -40.87 -7.16 -12.35
CA ALA A 134 -41.03 -5.90 -13.06
C ALA A 134 -40.70 -4.70 -12.16
N TYR A 135 -41.14 -4.75 -10.89
CA TYR A 135 -40.80 -3.73 -9.90
C TYR A 135 -39.32 -3.76 -9.52
N TYR A 136 -38.74 -4.96 -9.40
CA TYR A 136 -37.30 -5.13 -9.17
C TYR A 136 -36.48 -4.49 -10.29
N GLU A 137 -36.82 -4.79 -11.56
CA GLU A 137 -36.11 -4.24 -12.71
C GLU A 137 -36.21 -2.71 -12.81
N ALA A 138 -37.35 -2.14 -12.39
CA ALA A 138 -37.55 -0.70 -12.37
C ALA A 138 -36.68 0.02 -11.32
N ILE A 139 -36.38 -0.62 -10.18
CA ILE A 139 -35.68 0.04 -9.07
C ILE A 139 -34.25 -0.46 -8.82
N LYS A 140 -33.81 -1.57 -9.44
CA LYS A 140 -32.50 -2.21 -9.17
C LYS A 140 -31.31 -1.27 -9.32
N GLU A 141 -31.35 -0.33 -10.27
CA GLU A 141 -30.23 0.58 -10.53
C GLU A 141 -30.10 1.67 -9.47
N ILE A 142 -31.23 2.13 -8.92
CA ILE A 142 -31.28 3.22 -7.94
C ILE A 142 -31.40 2.76 -6.49
N SER A 143 -31.58 1.45 -6.26
CA SER A 143 -31.68 0.83 -4.93
C SER A 143 -30.32 0.42 -4.39
N THR A 144 -29.26 0.43 -5.20
CA THR A 144 -27.90 0.18 -4.72
C THR A 144 -27.14 1.49 -4.56
N PRO A 145 -26.53 1.78 -3.39
CA PRO A 145 -25.66 2.92 -3.26
C PRO A 145 -24.48 2.83 -4.23
N PRO A 146 -24.01 3.95 -4.80
CA PRO A 146 -22.79 3.98 -5.60
C PRO A 146 -21.64 3.23 -4.93
N SER A 147 -20.88 2.45 -5.70
CA SER A 147 -19.80 1.59 -5.18
C SER A 147 -18.78 2.34 -4.32
N ARG A 148 -18.58 3.65 -4.58
CA ARG A 148 -17.70 4.50 -3.76
C ARG A 148 -18.21 4.68 -2.33
N LEU A 149 -19.51 4.84 -2.14
CA LEU A 149 -20.15 5.05 -0.84
C LEU A 149 -20.26 3.74 -0.06
N SER A 150 -20.69 2.68 -0.74
CA SER A 150 -20.78 1.34 -0.16
C SER A 150 -19.44 0.84 0.35
N ASN A 151 -18.38 0.91 -0.48
CA ASN A 151 -17.02 0.57 -0.07
C ASN A 151 -16.52 1.41 1.11
N THR A 152 -16.87 2.69 1.18
CA THR A 152 -16.45 3.57 2.28
C THR A 152 -17.15 3.18 3.58
N SER A 153 -18.46 2.90 3.53
CA SER A 153 -19.24 2.42 4.67
C SER A 153 -18.73 1.07 5.18
N ASP A 154 -18.47 0.12 4.28
CA ASP A 154 -18.03 -1.24 4.66
C ASP A 154 -16.68 -1.20 5.37
N VAL A 155 -15.72 -0.41 4.89
CA VAL A 155 -14.43 -0.23 5.58
C VAL A 155 -14.64 0.47 6.92
N TYR A 156 -15.54 1.45 7.01
CA TYR A 156 -15.80 2.18 8.25
C TYR A 156 -16.44 1.30 9.34
N GLN A 157 -17.40 0.45 8.97
CA GLN A 157 -18.01 -0.52 9.89
C GLN A 157 -16.96 -1.50 10.42
N ASN A 158 -16.03 -1.91 9.56
CA ASN A 158 -14.98 -2.87 9.87
C ASN A 158 -13.65 -2.25 10.34
N LYS A 159 -13.64 -0.95 10.69
CA LYS A 159 -12.41 -0.23 11.06
C LYS A 159 -11.61 -0.89 12.19
N TRP A 160 -12.28 -1.55 13.13
CA TRP A 160 -11.62 -2.25 14.24
C TRP A 160 -10.88 -3.51 13.78
N MET A 161 -11.33 -4.18 12.72
CA MET A 161 -10.59 -5.31 12.15
C MET A 161 -9.26 -4.89 11.54
N LEU A 162 -9.10 -3.63 11.13
CA LEU A 162 -7.81 -3.11 10.66
C LEU A 162 -6.72 -3.27 11.73
N LEU A 163 -7.04 -3.08 13.02
CA LEU A 163 -6.11 -3.30 14.13
C LEU A 163 -5.74 -4.78 14.31
N ILE A 164 -6.65 -5.70 13.99
CA ILE A 164 -6.37 -7.14 14.04
C ILE A 164 -5.38 -7.52 12.93
N PHE A 165 -5.56 -6.99 11.71
CA PHE A 165 -4.63 -7.28 10.61
C PHE A 165 -3.21 -6.76 10.86
N ILE A 166 -3.08 -5.68 11.61
CA ILE A 166 -1.80 -5.18 12.07
C ILE A 166 -1.07 -6.24 12.91
N LEU A 167 -1.77 -6.84 13.88
CA LEU A 167 -1.20 -7.88 14.74
C LEU A 167 -0.85 -9.13 13.93
N ILE A 168 -1.75 -9.55 13.04
CA ILE A 168 -1.53 -10.71 12.16
C ILE A 168 -0.30 -10.48 11.27
N ALA A 169 -0.20 -9.32 10.61
CA ALA A 169 0.93 -8.96 9.78
C ALA A 169 2.24 -8.93 10.57
N GLY A 170 2.21 -8.40 11.80
CA GLY A 170 3.37 -8.36 12.69
C GLY A 170 3.85 -9.76 13.09
N VAL A 171 2.93 -10.63 13.51
CA VAL A 171 3.23 -12.03 13.87
C VAL A 171 3.74 -12.80 12.66
N ALA A 172 3.07 -12.69 11.51
CA ALA A 172 3.49 -13.35 10.27
C ALA A 172 4.88 -12.88 9.82
N SER A 173 5.15 -11.57 9.86
CA SER A 173 6.47 -11.02 9.52
C SER A 173 7.56 -11.52 10.46
N LYS A 174 7.29 -11.55 11.78
CA LYS A 174 8.23 -12.08 12.79
C LYS A 174 8.50 -13.57 12.59
N GLN A 175 7.47 -14.36 12.32
CA GLN A 175 7.62 -15.80 12.10
C GLN A 175 8.44 -16.06 10.84
N LEU A 176 8.14 -15.35 9.74
CA LEU A 176 8.86 -15.48 8.48
C LEU A 176 10.32 -15.05 8.61
N LEU A 177 10.59 -13.98 9.38
CA LEU A 177 11.94 -13.56 9.74
C LEU A 177 12.70 -14.61 10.55
N THR A 178 12.03 -15.27 11.49
CA THR A 178 12.61 -16.36 12.28
C THR A 178 12.97 -17.56 11.40
N GLN A 179 12.13 -17.86 10.40
CA GLN A 179 12.42 -18.92 9.42
C GLN A 179 13.57 -18.55 8.48
N LEU A 180 13.66 -17.28 8.05
CA LEU A 180 14.81 -16.80 7.28
C LEU A 180 16.12 -16.99 8.06
N LYS A 181 16.16 -16.60 9.34
CA LYS A 181 17.32 -16.82 10.22
C LYS A 181 17.69 -18.29 10.40
N ALA A 182 16.69 -19.16 10.52
CA ALA A 182 16.93 -20.57 10.78
C ALA A 182 17.42 -21.30 9.52
N ASN A 183 16.92 -20.90 8.35
CA ASN A 183 17.23 -21.56 7.10
C ASN A 183 16.99 -20.64 5.88
N THR A 184 17.92 -19.75 5.62
CA THR A 184 17.82 -18.70 4.59
C THR A 184 17.54 -19.28 3.21
N GLN A 185 18.29 -20.32 2.82
CA GLN A 185 18.17 -20.93 1.50
C GLN A 185 16.77 -21.54 1.28
N TYR A 186 16.29 -22.35 2.22
CA TYR A 186 14.96 -22.98 2.09
C TYR A 186 13.83 -21.96 2.20
N SER A 187 13.99 -20.92 3.01
CA SER A 187 13.00 -19.84 3.14
C SER A 187 12.89 -19.02 1.86
N VAL A 188 14.02 -18.65 1.24
CA VAL A 188 14.06 -17.95 -0.06
C VAL A 188 13.34 -18.76 -1.12
N TRP A 189 13.68 -20.05 -1.24
CA TRP A 189 13.07 -20.95 -2.21
C TRP A 189 11.59 -21.21 -1.93
N GLY A 190 11.25 -21.51 -0.67
CA GLY A 190 9.89 -21.81 -0.24
C GLY A 190 8.93 -20.63 -0.45
N LEU A 191 9.38 -19.40 -0.16
CA LEU A 191 8.56 -18.20 -0.37
C LEU A 191 8.38 -17.89 -1.85
N THR A 192 9.44 -18.01 -2.63
CA THR A 192 9.38 -17.72 -4.07
C THR A 192 8.50 -18.75 -4.78
N PHE A 193 8.66 -20.04 -4.48
CA PHE A 193 7.81 -21.11 -4.99
C PHE A 193 6.36 -21.00 -4.49
N GLY A 194 6.17 -20.70 -3.21
CA GLY A 194 4.86 -20.51 -2.59
C GLY A 194 4.07 -19.36 -3.22
N LEU A 195 4.73 -18.25 -3.55
CA LEU A 195 4.11 -17.14 -4.28
C LEU A 195 3.63 -17.59 -5.67
N PHE A 196 4.39 -18.43 -6.39
CA PHE A 196 3.97 -18.92 -7.71
C PHE A 196 2.81 -19.90 -7.65
N ILE A 197 2.84 -20.84 -6.71
CA ILE A 197 1.67 -21.70 -6.46
C ILE A 197 0.47 -20.82 -6.16
N PHE A 198 0.64 -19.82 -5.30
CA PHE A 198 -0.44 -18.93 -4.92
C PHE A 198 -1.02 -18.17 -6.13
N VAL A 199 -0.19 -17.49 -6.91
CA VAL A 199 -0.62 -16.76 -8.11
C VAL A 199 -1.27 -17.69 -9.13
N GLY A 200 -0.73 -18.90 -9.31
CA GLY A 200 -1.30 -19.93 -10.18
C GLY A 200 -2.69 -20.39 -9.70
N THR A 201 -2.85 -20.66 -8.40
CA THR A 201 -4.14 -21.05 -7.81
C THR A 201 -5.19 -19.96 -7.95
N LEU A 202 -4.83 -18.68 -7.76
CA LEU A 202 -5.73 -17.57 -8.05
C LEU A 202 -6.18 -17.56 -9.52
N GLY A 203 -5.25 -17.77 -10.45
CA GLY A 203 -5.55 -17.89 -11.87
C GLY A 203 -6.62 -18.96 -12.15
N VAL A 204 -6.47 -20.16 -11.55
CA VAL A 204 -7.44 -21.27 -11.66
C VAL A 204 -8.79 -20.92 -11.05
N ILE A 205 -8.81 -20.29 -9.87
CA ILE A 205 -10.06 -19.85 -9.22
C ILE A 205 -10.83 -18.88 -10.12
N PHE A 206 -10.13 -17.93 -10.76
CA PHE A 206 -10.77 -17.00 -11.69
C PHE A 206 -11.30 -17.69 -12.95
N VAL A 207 -10.66 -18.75 -13.46
CA VAL A 207 -11.22 -19.57 -14.54
C VAL A 207 -12.53 -20.22 -14.09
N SER A 208 -12.54 -20.82 -12.89
CA SER A 208 -13.74 -21.46 -12.35
C SER A 208 -14.89 -20.47 -12.24
N GLN A 209 -14.63 -19.29 -11.64
CA GLN A 209 -15.62 -18.23 -11.50
C GLN A 209 -16.12 -17.70 -12.85
N ALA A 210 -15.23 -17.59 -13.85
CA ALA A 210 -15.62 -17.18 -15.20
C ALA A 210 -16.55 -18.22 -15.85
N ARG A 211 -16.26 -19.52 -15.69
CA ARG A 211 -17.10 -20.60 -16.19
C ARG A 211 -18.49 -20.56 -15.55
N ASP A 212 -18.55 -20.41 -14.23
CA ASP A 212 -19.80 -20.34 -13.48
C ASP A 212 -20.62 -19.10 -13.88
N ALA A 213 -19.96 -17.96 -14.10
CA ALA A 213 -20.60 -16.74 -14.57
C ALA A 213 -21.21 -16.89 -15.97
N ILE A 214 -20.50 -17.55 -16.89
CA ILE A 214 -21.02 -17.85 -18.24
C ILE A 214 -22.22 -18.80 -18.15
N ALA A 215 -22.11 -19.88 -17.37
CA ALA A 215 -23.19 -20.84 -17.19
C ALA A 215 -24.47 -20.17 -16.62
N ASN A 216 -24.31 -19.36 -15.57
CA ASN A 216 -25.42 -18.62 -14.97
C ASN A 216 -26.06 -17.63 -15.95
N SER A 217 -25.27 -16.94 -16.78
CA SER A 217 -25.81 -16.00 -17.78
C SER A 217 -26.66 -16.67 -18.87
N LEU A 218 -26.44 -17.96 -19.11
CA LEU A 218 -27.22 -18.75 -20.08
C LEU A 218 -28.53 -19.24 -19.48
N GLU A 219 -28.54 -19.66 -18.21
CA GLU A 219 -29.75 -20.10 -17.50
C GLU A 219 -30.80 -18.97 -17.37
N THR A 220 -30.35 -17.74 -17.15
CA THR A 220 -31.23 -16.60 -16.81
C THR A 220 -32.10 -16.12 -17.97
N ASN A 221 -31.75 -16.48 -19.20
CA ASN A 221 -32.57 -16.19 -20.39
C ASN A 221 -33.79 -17.11 -20.52
N SER A 222 -33.94 -18.13 -19.65
CA SER A 222 -34.96 -19.18 -19.79
C SER A 222 -36.09 -19.15 -18.75
N MET A 223 -36.07 -18.25 -17.77
CA MET A 223 -37.05 -18.24 -16.65
C MET A 223 -38.00 -17.04 -16.70
N SER A 224 -39.23 -17.23 -17.18
CA SER A 224 -40.27 -16.19 -17.29
C SER A 224 -41.30 -16.18 -16.14
N SER A 225 -41.14 -17.00 -15.09
CA SER A 225 -42.12 -17.11 -13.99
C SER A 225 -41.54 -17.08 -12.56
N PHE A 226 -40.30 -16.60 -12.39
CA PHE A 226 -39.59 -16.65 -11.11
C PHE A 226 -39.93 -15.46 -10.19
N GLN A 227 -40.12 -15.72 -8.88
CA GLN A 227 -40.21 -14.68 -7.85
C GLN A 227 -38.80 -14.25 -7.44
N VAL A 228 -38.53 -12.94 -7.42
CA VAL A 228 -37.23 -12.44 -6.96
C VAL A 228 -37.14 -12.63 -5.45
N ASP A 229 -36.19 -13.45 -5.01
CA ASP A 229 -35.84 -13.61 -3.61
C ASP A 229 -34.38 -13.20 -3.36
N GLU A 230 -33.96 -13.23 -2.09
CA GLU A 230 -32.61 -12.83 -1.71
C GLU A 230 -31.56 -13.74 -2.36
N GLU A 231 -31.84 -15.03 -2.49
CA GLU A 231 -30.96 -16.00 -3.14
C GLU A 231 -30.78 -15.69 -4.63
N TYR A 232 -31.87 -15.35 -5.34
CA TYR A 232 -31.81 -14.89 -6.73
C TYR A 232 -31.02 -13.61 -6.89
N ILE A 233 -31.25 -12.60 -6.03
CA ILE A 233 -30.45 -11.37 -6.08
C ILE A 233 -28.99 -11.70 -5.81
N LEU A 234 -28.68 -12.48 -4.78
CA LEU A 234 -27.29 -12.88 -4.48
C LEU A 234 -26.66 -13.67 -5.63
N LYS A 235 -27.42 -14.54 -6.31
CA LYS A 235 -26.96 -15.28 -7.49
C LYS A 235 -26.67 -14.32 -8.65
N MET A 236 -27.48 -13.28 -8.83
CA MET A 236 -27.39 -12.34 -9.97
C MET A 236 -26.44 -11.16 -9.75
N SER A 237 -26.43 -10.57 -8.56
CA SER A 237 -25.59 -9.42 -8.20
C SER A 237 -24.12 -9.81 -8.06
N ASN A 238 -23.85 -11.07 -7.69
CA ASN A 238 -22.49 -11.58 -7.52
C ASN A 238 -21.94 -12.25 -8.77
N VAL A 239 -22.66 -12.29 -9.91
CA VAL A 239 -22.08 -12.80 -11.16
C VAL A 239 -21.00 -11.82 -11.62
N PRO A 240 -19.71 -12.16 -11.47
CA PRO A 240 -18.67 -11.26 -11.95
C PRO A 240 -18.74 -11.19 -13.47
N ASN A 241 -18.35 -10.05 -14.03
CA ASN A 241 -18.28 -9.93 -15.48
C ASN A 241 -17.32 -11.01 -16.03
N PRO A 242 -17.81 -11.96 -16.87
CA PRO A 242 -17.04 -13.12 -17.27
C PRO A 242 -15.81 -12.72 -18.07
N ILE A 243 -15.91 -11.67 -18.90
CA ILE A 243 -14.80 -11.14 -19.69
C ILE A 243 -13.69 -10.63 -18.76
N LYS A 244 -14.05 -9.87 -17.71
CA LYS A 244 -13.07 -9.37 -16.74
C LYS A 244 -12.36 -10.52 -16.03
N MET A 245 -13.09 -11.57 -15.64
CA MET A 245 -12.51 -12.72 -14.95
C MET A 245 -11.58 -13.55 -15.86
N VAL A 246 -11.94 -13.75 -17.13
CA VAL A 246 -11.06 -14.41 -18.11
C VAL A 246 -9.77 -13.61 -18.31
N ILE A 247 -9.86 -12.29 -18.51
CA ILE A 247 -8.68 -11.43 -18.66
C ILE A 247 -7.78 -11.52 -17.43
N LEU A 248 -8.36 -11.41 -16.23
CA LEU A 248 -7.61 -11.47 -14.97
C LEU A 248 -6.93 -12.82 -14.77
N SER A 249 -7.63 -13.91 -15.08
CA SER A 249 -7.08 -15.27 -15.05
C SER A 249 -5.88 -15.41 -15.99
N LEU A 250 -6.02 -14.94 -17.25
CA LEU A 250 -4.94 -15.00 -18.24
C LEU A 250 -3.71 -14.21 -17.78
N ILE A 251 -3.91 -13.05 -17.17
CA ILE A 251 -2.82 -12.26 -16.56
C ILE A 251 -2.10 -13.08 -15.48
N PHE A 252 -2.82 -13.72 -14.55
CA PHE A 252 -2.21 -14.51 -13.49
C PHE A 252 -1.49 -15.76 -14.00
N VAL A 253 -2.04 -16.43 -15.01
CA VAL A 253 -1.38 -17.57 -15.66
C VAL A 253 -0.09 -17.13 -16.34
N ILE A 254 -0.10 -16.03 -17.11
CA ILE A 254 1.11 -15.48 -17.73
C ILE A 254 2.14 -15.09 -16.67
N LEU A 255 1.73 -14.43 -15.59
CA LEU A 255 2.62 -14.07 -14.48
C LEU A 255 3.25 -15.30 -13.82
N THR A 256 2.50 -16.39 -13.70
CA THR A 256 3.00 -17.66 -13.16
C THR A 256 4.08 -18.25 -14.08
N PHE A 257 3.82 -18.32 -15.39
CA PHE A 257 4.80 -18.83 -16.35
C PHE A 257 6.04 -17.94 -16.48
N TYR A 258 5.84 -16.63 -16.57
CA TYR A 258 6.94 -15.65 -16.59
C TYR A 258 7.77 -15.73 -15.32
N GLY A 259 7.12 -15.88 -14.17
CA GLY A 259 7.77 -16.06 -12.88
C GLY A 259 8.58 -17.33 -12.76
N ALA A 260 8.05 -18.47 -13.25
CA ALA A 260 8.77 -19.73 -13.32
C ALA A 260 9.98 -19.64 -14.27
N TYR A 261 9.83 -18.99 -15.42
CA TYR A 261 10.92 -18.72 -16.36
C TYR A 261 12.00 -17.81 -15.74
N PHE A 262 11.58 -16.77 -15.02
CA PHE A 262 12.48 -15.87 -14.30
C PHE A 262 13.28 -16.63 -13.22
N LEU A 263 12.62 -17.48 -12.44
CA LEU A 263 13.28 -18.35 -11.45
C LEU A 263 14.33 -19.24 -12.09
N TYR A 264 13.97 -19.92 -13.18
CA TYR A 264 14.85 -20.82 -13.89
C TYR A 264 16.12 -20.09 -14.37
N ASN A 265 15.96 -18.92 -14.99
CA ASN A 265 17.08 -18.13 -15.49
C ASN A 265 17.95 -17.49 -14.41
N ASN A 266 17.40 -17.25 -13.21
CA ASN A 266 18.10 -16.57 -12.12
C ASN A 266 18.45 -17.52 -10.97
N TYR A 267 18.40 -18.84 -11.16
CA TYR A 267 18.69 -19.85 -10.14
C TYR A 267 20.03 -19.59 -9.42
N ASP A 268 21.10 -19.41 -10.18
CA ASP A 268 22.42 -19.16 -9.60
C ASP A 268 22.49 -17.84 -8.82
N ARG A 269 21.77 -16.81 -9.30
CA ARG A 269 21.73 -15.50 -8.62
C ARG A 269 20.99 -15.59 -7.29
N ILE A 270 19.94 -16.39 -7.20
CA ILE A 270 19.19 -16.65 -5.96
C ILE A 270 20.07 -17.40 -4.96
N LYS A 271 20.89 -18.35 -5.43
CA LYS A 271 21.87 -19.04 -4.60
C LYS A 271 22.91 -18.07 -4.05
N ASP A 272 23.50 -17.24 -4.90
CA ASP A 272 24.51 -16.27 -4.47
C ASP A 272 23.90 -15.23 -3.50
N LEU A 273 22.64 -14.84 -3.70
CA LEU A 273 21.88 -13.98 -2.79
C LEU A 273 21.72 -14.61 -1.40
N SER A 274 21.47 -15.92 -1.32
CA SER A 274 21.34 -16.61 -0.02
C SER A 274 22.61 -16.54 0.83
N GLN A 275 23.79 -16.60 0.19
CA GLN A 275 25.08 -16.45 0.88
C GLN A 275 25.30 -15.02 1.38
N LEU A 276 24.83 -14.02 0.63
CA LEU A 276 24.87 -12.63 1.07
C LEU A 276 23.94 -12.37 2.25
N PHE A 277 22.77 -13.02 2.27
CA PHE A 277 21.84 -12.94 3.40
C PHE A 277 22.43 -13.54 4.67
N GLU A 278 23.24 -14.61 4.58
CA GLU A 278 23.94 -15.19 5.73
C GLU A 278 24.86 -14.15 6.41
N GLN A 279 25.53 -13.29 5.63
CA GLN A 279 26.36 -12.20 6.19
C GLN A 279 25.52 -11.13 6.91
N VAL A 280 24.33 -10.82 6.38
CA VAL A 280 23.39 -9.94 7.06
C VAL A 280 22.88 -10.58 8.35
N GLU A 281 22.67 -11.90 8.36
CA GLU A 281 22.22 -12.62 9.54
C GLU A 281 23.24 -12.60 10.68
N ILE A 282 24.54 -12.69 10.39
CA ILE A 282 25.61 -12.50 11.40
C ILE A 282 25.44 -11.13 12.07
N TYR A 283 25.32 -10.06 11.28
CA TYR A 283 25.08 -8.71 11.81
C TYR A 283 23.79 -8.64 12.65
N MET A 284 22.70 -9.25 12.16
CA MET A 284 21.40 -9.24 12.84
C MET A 284 21.38 -10.08 14.12
N ALA A 285 22.23 -11.11 14.24
CA ALA A 285 22.41 -11.90 15.45
C ALA A 285 23.17 -11.10 16.51
N ASP A 286 24.14 -10.27 16.11
CA ASP A 286 24.86 -9.39 17.03
C ASP A 286 24.03 -8.18 17.51
N HIS A 287 23.02 -7.79 16.72
CA HIS A 287 22.19 -6.60 16.96
C HIS A 287 20.70 -6.92 17.05
N GLU A 288 20.33 -7.94 17.83
CA GLU A 288 18.91 -8.32 18.02
C GLU A 288 18.02 -7.14 18.46
N TYR A 289 18.58 -6.18 19.20
CA TYR A 289 17.87 -4.97 19.62
C TYR A 289 17.35 -4.11 18.47
N LEU A 290 17.94 -4.17 17.28
CA LEU A 290 17.42 -3.45 16.11
C LEU A 290 16.05 -3.99 15.70
N GLN A 291 15.85 -5.31 15.82
CA GLN A 291 14.54 -5.92 15.57
C GLN A 291 13.52 -5.48 16.62
N GLU A 292 13.95 -5.37 17.88
CA GLU A 292 13.10 -4.86 18.96
C GLU A 292 12.75 -3.37 18.78
N ALA A 293 13.71 -2.57 18.32
CA ALA A 293 13.53 -1.16 18.02
C ALA A 293 12.54 -0.91 16.86
N SER A 294 12.36 -1.90 15.97
CA SER A 294 11.34 -1.82 14.93
C SER A 294 9.92 -1.99 15.48
N TYR A 295 9.68 -2.64 16.63
CA TYR A 295 8.32 -2.80 17.17
C TYR A 295 7.61 -1.47 17.49
N PRO A 296 8.24 -0.49 18.18
CA PRO A 296 7.67 0.84 18.33
C PRO A 296 7.39 1.53 16.99
N MET A 297 8.28 1.39 16.00
CA MET A 297 8.08 1.98 14.66
C MET A 297 6.90 1.36 13.93
N ILE A 298 6.72 0.05 14.06
CA ILE A 298 5.56 -0.67 13.53
C ILE A 298 4.29 -0.16 14.21
N LEU A 299 4.29 0.02 15.54
CA LEU A 299 3.13 0.57 16.24
C LEU A 299 2.81 2.00 15.76
N VAL A 300 3.82 2.86 15.62
CA VAL A 300 3.66 4.24 15.11
C VAL A 300 3.13 4.23 13.69
N LEU A 301 3.71 3.42 12.79
CA LEU A 301 3.23 3.26 11.42
C LEU A 301 1.78 2.82 11.40
N ASN A 302 1.42 1.83 12.20
CA ASN A 302 0.08 1.27 12.21
C ASN A 302 -0.96 2.25 12.76
N LEU A 303 -0.63 2.98 13.83
CA LEU A 303 -1.47 4.06 14.32
C LEU A 303 -1.64 5.15 13.26
N PHE A 304 -0.55 5.50 12.55
CA PHE A 304 -0.58 6.46 11.45
C PHE A 304 -1.45 5.98 10.27
N LEU A 305 -1.30 4.73 9.84
CA LEU A 305 -2.12 4.12 8.77
C LEU A 305 -3.60 4.11 9.18
N PHE A 306 -3.90 3.63 10.39
CA PHE A 306 -5.27 3.60 10.92
C PHE A 306 -5.87 5.00 10.97
N LEU A 307 -5.17 5.97 11.56
CA LEU A 307 -5.66 7.34 11.67
C LEU A 307 -5.89 7.94 10.29
N THR A 308 -4.97 7.73 9.34
CA THR A 308 -5.10 8.28 7.99
C THR A 308 -6.28 7.68 7.23
N ILE A 309 -6.45 6.36 7.27
CA ILE A 309 -7.61 5.68 6.67
C ILE A 309 -8.89 6.21 7.32
N TYR A 310 -8.94 6.27 8.65
CA TYR A 310 -10.08 6.77 9.39
C TYR A 310 -10.43 8.23 9.03
N THR A 311 -9.43 9.10 8.90
CA THR A 311 -9.61 10.49 8.46
C THR A 311 -10.14 10.55 7.02
N ILE A 312 -9.60 9.76 6.09
CA ILE A 312 -10.10 9.73 4.70
C ILE A 312 -11.57 9.29 4.67
N LEU A 313 -11.92 8.22 5.39
CA LEU A 313 -13.30 7.72 5.46
C LEU A 313 -14.24 8.77 6.09
N SER A 314 -13.79 9.45 7.13
CA SER A 314 -14.58 10.49 7.81
C SER A 314 -14.75 11.74 6.93
N LEU A 315 -13.71 12.16 6.20
CA LEU A 315 -13.81 13.25 5.22
C LEU A 315 -14.73 12.91 4.05
N ARG A 316 -14.80 11.63 3.65
CA ARG A 316 -15.81 11.16 2.67
C ARG A 316 -17.23 11.23 3.21
N ALA A 317 -17.37 11.07 4.52
CA ALA A 317 -18.64 11.24 5.22
C ALA A 317 -19.01 12.69 5.50
N CYS A 318 -18.16 13.67 5.13
CA CYS A 318 -18.51 15.09 5.10
C CYS A 318 -19.16 15.41 3.74
N PHE A 319 -20.44 15.11 3.62
CA PHE A 319 -21.22 15.37 2.40
C PHE A 319 -22.27 16.46 2.62
N VAL A 320 -22.75 17.00 1.50
CA VAL A 320 -23.91 17.89 1.44
C VAL A 320 -24.98 17.19 0.63
N ILE A 321 -26.23 17.36 1.04
CA ILE A 321 -27.36 16.75 0.35
C ILE A 321 -27.78 17.64 -0.82
N ASP A 322 -27.81 17.07 -2.02
CA ASP A 322 -28.37 17.71 -3.21
C ASP A 322 -29.87 17.41 -3.32
N PHE A 323 -30.68 18.45 -3.16
CA PHE A 323 -32.15 18.35 -3.24
C PHE A 323 -32.68 18.22 -4.67
N GLN A 324 -31.83 18.36 -5.70
CA GLN A 324 -32.26 18.28 -7.11
C GLN A 324 -32.23 16.85 -7.67
N GLN A 325 -31.58 15.90 -7.00
CA GLN A 325 -31.46 14.51 -7.48
C GLN A 325 -32.58 13.59 -6.97
N ILE A 326 -33.01 12.67 -7.83
CA ILE A 326 -34.32 12.02 -7.79
C ILE A 326 -34.27 10.69 -7.01
N GLY A 327 -33.12 10.03 -6.89
CA GLY A 327 -32.97 8.73 -6.20
C GLY A 327 -32.62 8.79 -4.70
N PRO A 328 -32.86 7.70 -3.92
CA PRO A 328 -32.60 7.64 -2.48
C PRO A 328 -31.10 7.62 -2.09
N PHE A 329 -30.20 7.29 -3.03
CA PHE A 329 -28.74 7.27 -2.80
C PHE A 329 -27.97 8.28 -3.66
N GLU A 330 -28.63 8.96 -4.58
CA GLU A 330 -28.00 9.96 -5.47
C GLU A 330 -27.77 11.31 -4.76
N LYS A 331 -28.42 11.51 -3.60
CA LYS A 331 -28.44 12.80 -2.89
C LYS A 331 -27.11 13.22 -2.27
N ILE A 332 -26.04 12.44 -2.34
CA ILE A 332 -24.78 12.71 -1.62
C ILE A 332 -23.76 13.39 -2.55
N GLN A 333 -23.55 14.69 -2.37
CA GLN A 333 -22.43 15.43 -2.98
C GLN A 333 -21.29 15.64 -1.96
N GLY A 334 -20.04 15.61 -2.43
CA GLY A 334 -18.89 15.86 -1.56
C GLY A 334 -18.86 17.31 -1.06
N GLY A 335 -18.81 17.51 0.26
CA GLY A 335 -18.69 18.86 0.85
C GLY A 335 -17.29 19.46 0.64
N VAL A 336 -17.06 20.71 1.06
CA VAL A 336 -15.75 21.37 0.92
C VAL A 336 -14.61 20.55 1.55
N LEU A 337 -14.88 19.92 2.70
CA LEU A 337 -13.93 19.04 3.40
C LEU A 337 -13.54 17.79 2.59
N TYR A 338 -14.39 17.32 1.68
CA TYR A 338 -14.10 16.18 0.81
C TYR A 338 -12.83 16.41 -0.04
N TYR A 339 -12.63 17.62 -0.55
CA TYR A 339 -11.48 17.94 -1.42
C TYR A 339 -10.13 17.91 -0.69
N PHE A 340 -10.13 18.04 0.64
CA PHE A 340 -8.91 17.92 1.44
C PHE A 340 -8.34 16.49 1.47
N GLN A 341 -9.08 15.48 1.00
CA GLN A 341 -8.57 14.11 0.87
C GLN A 341 -7.28 14.03 0.05
N PHE A 342 -7.13 14.85 -0.99
CA PHE A 342 -5.91 14.86 -1.80
C PHE A 342 -4.68 15.24 -0.96
N LEU A 343 -4.81 16.23 -0.08
CA LEU A 343 -3.74 16.64 0.83
C LEU A 343 -3.41 15.55 1.84
N ILE A 344 -4.43 14.85 2.35
CA ILE A 344 -4.25 13.72 3.26
C ILE A 344 -3.54 12.56 2.56
N VAL A 345 -3.88 12.24 1.31
CA VAL A 345 -3.22 11.20 0.52
C VAL A 345 -1.75 11.57 0.24
N PHE A 346 -1.46 12.83 -0.07
CA PHE A 346 -0.08 13.28 -0.21
C PHE A 346 0.69 13.13 1.11
N PHE A 347 0.11 13.58 2.22
CA PHE A 347 0.71 13.48 3.54
C PHE A 347 0.87 12.03 4.00
N PHE A 348 -0.05 11.14 3.62
CA PHE A 348 0.04 9.70 3.86
C PHE A 348 1.34 9.15 3.30
N PHE A 349 1.57 9.33 1.99
CA PHE A 349 2.76 8.78 1.35
C PHE A 349 4.03 9.41 1.91
N TRP A 350 4.04 10.73 2.15
CA TRP A 350 5.22 11.38 2.74
C TRP A 350 5.48 10.90 4.17
N GLY A 351 4.45 10.81 5.01
CA GLY A 351 4.53 10.37 6.40
C GLY A 351 5.02 8.93 6.53
N VAL A 352 4.52 8.01 5.71
CA VAL A 352 5.04 6.63 5.65
C VAL A 352 6.54 6.63 5.32
N GLN A 353 6.97 7.40 4.33
CA GLN A 353 8.38 7.50 3.97
C GLN A 353 9.24 8.09 5.08
N VAL A 354 8.73 9.06 5.85
CA VAL A 354 9.45 9.60 7.02
C VAL A 354 9.62 8.53 8.10
N ILE A 355 8.58 7.74 8.38
CA ILE A 355 8.68 6.64 9.37
C ILE A 355 9.72 5.61 8.92
N PHE A 356 9.72 5.25 7.63
CA PHE A 356 10.76 4.40 7.06
C PHE A 356 12.13 5.06 7.16
N GLY A 357 12.25 6.35 6.83
CA GLY A 357 13.50 7.10 6.91
C GLY A 357 14.09 7.14 8.33
N ILE A 358 13.25 7.22 9.37
CA ILE A 358 13.70 7.15 10.76
C ILE A 358 14.27 5.75 11.06
N ASN A 359 13.54 4.70 10.73
CA ASN A 359 14.00 3.32 10.90
C ASN A 359 15.33 3.07 10.14
N ASN A 360 15.40 3.56 8.91
CA ASN A 360 16.57 3.40 8.05
C ASN A 360 17.77 4.13 8.61
N TYR A 361 17.59 5.36 9.10
CA TYR A 361 18.65 6.12 9.73
C TYR A 361 19.19 5.44 11.00
N MET A 362 18.32 4.81 11.80
CA MET A 362 18.73 4.04 12.98
C MET A 362 19.58 2.82 12.58
N VAL A 363 19.12 2.04 11.60
CA VAL A 363 19.85 0.86 11.10
C VAL A 363 21.21 1.26 10.52
N SER A 364 21.24 2.30 9.68
CA SER A 364 22.47 2.81 9.08
C SER A 364 23.46 3.33 10.12
N SER A 365 22.98 4.05 11.13
CA SER A 365 23.82 4.54 12.24
C SER A 365 24.42 3.41 13.06
N SER A 366 23.62 2.37 13.33
CA SER A 366 24.08 1.16 14.00
C SER A 366 25.13 0.41 13.18
N LEU A 367 24.90 0.25 11.87
CA LEU A 367 25.82 -0.43 10.97
C LEU A 367 27.18 0.28 10.91
N VAL A 368 27.17 1.61 10.75
CA VAL A 368 28.40 2.42 10.71
C VAL A 368 29.15 2.31 12.03
N GLN A 369 28.45 2.32 13.16
CA GLN A 369 29.08 2.15 14.46
C GLN A 369 29.67 0.74 14.64
N TRP A 370 28.97 -0.31 14.21
CA TRP A 370 29.49 -1.68 14.25
C TRP A 370 30.79 -1.80 13.44
N ILE A 371 30.81 -1.23 12.24
CA ILE A 371 32.01 -1.23 11.39
C ILE A 371 33.17 -0.45 12.02
N GLN A 372 32.88 0.71 12.63
CA GLN A 372 33.88 1.51 13.34
C GLN A 372 34.42 0.81 14.59
N VAL A 373 33.58 0.06 15.31
CA VAL A 373 33.99 -0.71 16.50
C VAL A 373 34.80 -1.94 16.11
N GLY A 374 34.39 -2.69 15.08
CA GLY A 374 35.17 -3.81 14.55
C GLY A 374 36.57 -3.39 14.09
N TYR A 375 36.71 -2.17 13.56
CA TYR A 375 38.02 -1.57 13.25
C TYR A 375 38.88 -1.27 14.49
N ASN A 376 38.24 -0.92 15.61
CA ASN A 376 38.91 -0.54 16.86
C ASN A 376 39.08 -1.71 17.86
N GLN A 377 38.42 -2.84 17.66
CA GLN A 377 38.44 -4.04 18.53
C GLN A 377 39.77 -4.81 18.53
N GLN A 378 40.85 -4.26 17.98
CA GLN A 378 42.20 -4.55 18.49
C GLN A 378 42.41 -4.03 19.94
N GLN A 379 41.44 -3.31 20.53
CA GLN A 379 41.43 -2.93 21.94
C GLN A 379 40.18 -3.47 22.65
N ASP A 380 40.42 -4.32 23.64
CA ASP A 380 39.44 -5.01 24.51
C ASP A 380 38.42 -4.06 25.13
N VAL A 381 37.13 -4.20 24.77
CA VAL A 381 36.03 -3.65 25.57
C VAL A 381 34.94 -4.70 25.71
N GLN A 382 34.84 -5.29 26.89
CA GLN A 382 33.72 -6.15 27.30
C GLN A 382 32.46 -5.28 27.47
N TYR A 383 31.53 -5.37 26.52
CA TYR A 383 30.25 -4.67 26.57
C TYR A 383 29.20 -5.52 27.30
N ASN A 384 28.55 -4.96 28.32
CA ASN A 384 27.47 -5.64 29.04
C ASN A 384 26.18 -5.59 28.19
N ARG A 385 25.85 -6.70 27.50
CA ARG A 385 24.89 -6.77 26.38
C ARG A 385 23.48 -6.23 26.69
N ASN A 386 22.90 -6.47 27.86
CA ASN A 386 21.46 -6.22 28.08
C ASN A 386 21.09 -4.80 28.54
N GLN A 387 21.97 -4.09 29.27
CA GLN A 387 21.75 -2.67 29.61
C GLN A 387 22.13 -1.75 28.45
N ALA A 388 23.06 -2.19 27.60
CA ALA A 388 23.50 -1.48 26.42
C ALA A 388 22.39 -1.26 25.38
N THR A 389 21.54 -2.27 25.16
CA THR A 389 20.55 -2.26 24.07
C THR A 389 19.52 -1.15 24.23
N LEU A 390 18.93 -0.97 25.42
CA LEU A 390 17.93 0.08 25.65
C LEU A 390 18.55 1.49 25.60
N ILE A 391 19.80 1.63 26.07
CA ILE A 391 20.55 2.89 26.02
C ILE A 391 20.92 3.24 24.57
N LEU A 392 21.37 2.27 23.78
CA LEU A 392 21.71 2.43 22.36
C LEU A 392 20.47 2.77 21.51
N THR A 393 19.35 2.07 21.71
CA THR A 393 18.10 2.37 20.99
C THR A 393 17.60 3.78 21.29
N ARG A 394 17.65 4.20 22.57
CA ARG A 394 17.28 5.56 22.97
C ARG A 394 18.21 6.61 22.35
N TYR A 395 19.51 6.33 22.34
CA TYR A 395 20.52 7.20 21.73
C TYR A 395 20.26 7.40 20.23
N PHE A 396 20.09 6.31 19.46
CA PHE A 396 19.82 6.40 18.01
C PHE A 396 18.47 7.05 17.70
N MET A 397 17.45 6.79 18.51
CA MET A 397 16.15 7.47 18.38
C MET A 397 16.28 8.98 18.57
N GLN A 398 16.99 9.40 19.62
CA GLN A 398 17.21 10.82 19.90
C GLN A 398 18.01 11.50 18.75
N GLU A 399 18.99 10.80 18.21
CA GLU A 399 19.78 11.25 17.05
C GLU A 399 18.91 11.36 15.78
N ALA A 400 18.02 10.40 15.54
CA ALA A 400 17.08 10.44 14.42
C ALA A 400 16.11 11.62 14.53
N PHE A 401 15.55 11.87 15.73
CA PHE A 401 14.68 13.03 15.96
C PHE A 401 15.41 14.37 15.81
N TYR A 402 16.68 14.44 16.22
CA TYR A 402 17.50 15.63 15.98
C TYR A 402 17.65 15.89 14.48
N ASN A 403 17.85 14.84 13.69
CA ASN A 403 18.00 14.90 12.24
C ASN A 403 16.68 14.79 11.44
N ILE A 404 15.52 14.92 12.08
CA ILE A 404 14.21 14.69 11.43
C ILE A 404 13.99 15.57 10.19
N GLY A 405 14.51 16.80 10.17
CA GLY A 405 14.41 17.69 9.00
C GLY A 405 15.16 17.14 7.78
N LYS A 406 16.31 16.50 8.01
CA LYS A 406 17.09 15.83 6.96
C LYS A 406 16.33 14.58 6.49
N ILE A 407 15.87 13.75 7.42
CA ILE A 407 15.10 12.54 7.11
C ILE A 407 13.83 12.90 6.32
N ALA A 408 13.11 13.94 6.72
CA ALA A 408 11.90 14.41 6.04
C ALA A 408 12.19 14.92 4.62
N PHE A 409 13.30 15.64 4.43
CA PHE A 409 13.72 16.09 3.11
C PHE A 409 14.13 14.92 2.20
N ALA A 410 14.91 13.98 2.72
CA ALA A 410 15.26 12.76 1.99
C ALA A 410 13.99 12.01 1.58
N SER A 411 13.07 11.78 2.52
CA SER A 411 11.78 11.11 2.30
C SER A 411 10.89 11.82 1.27
N PHE A 412 10.90 13.16 1.26
CA PHE A 412 10.18 13.95 0.26
C PHE A 412 10.74 13.75 -1.15
N LEU A 413 12.06 13.68 -1.29
CA LEU A 413 12.69 13.38 -2.58
C LEU A 413 12.33 11.96 -3.06
N LEU A 414 12.18 11.00 -2.14
CA LEU A 414 11.76 9.63 -2.48
C LEU A 414 10.33 9.58 -3.01
N LEU A 415 9.43 10.40 -2.45
CA LEU A 415 8.04 10.47 -2.89
C LEU A 415 7.92 10.87 -4.37
N ILE A 416 8.85 11.69 -4.86
CA ILE A 416 8.88 12.16 -6.25
C ILE A 416 9.50 11.10 -7.19
N SER A 417 10.04 10.00 -6.66
CA SER A 417 10.79 9.04 -7.47
C SER A 417 9.99 8.34 -8.58
N PRO A 418 8.70 7.94 -8.39
CA PRO A 418 7.91 7.29 -9.44
C PRO A 418 7.59 8.22 -10.62
N LEU A 419 7.46 9.52 -10.37
CA LEU A 419 7.25 10.53 -11.42
C LEU A 419 8.38 10.51 -12.45
N LYS A 420 9.61 10.19 -12.03
CA LYS A 420 10.68 10.01 -13.02
C LYS A 420 10.51 8.76 -13.85
N PHE A 421 10.14 7.60 -13.29
CA PHE A 421 9.96 6.40 -14.13
C PHE A 421 9.00 6.71 -15.29
N MET A 422 7.93 7.47 -15.00
CA MET A 422 7.05 8.01 -16.02
C MET A 422 7.78 8.99 -16.97
N CYS A 423 8.52 9.98 -16.48
CA CYS A 423 9.27 10.91 -17.34
C CYS A 423 10.34 10.22 -18.22
N ASP A 424 11.07 9.23 -17.71
CA ASP A 424 12.07 8.44 -18.43
C ASP A 424 11.38 7.55 -19.46
N ALA A 425 10.29 6.88 -19.10
CA ALA A 425 9.50 6.10 -20.06
C ALA A 425 8.94 7.00 -21.18
N ILE A 426 8.45 8.20 -20.85
CA ILE A 426 7.97 9.20 -21.82
C ILE A 426 9.12 9.72 -22.68
N LYS A 427 10.30 9.96 -22.09
CA LYS A 427 11.50 10.39 -22.81
C LYS A 427 11.98 9.31 -23.78
N ASP A 428 12.10 8.07 -23.32
CA ASP A 428 12.53 6.94 -24.14
C ASP A 428 11.51 6.65 -25.24
N TRP A 429 10.22 6.75 -24.94
CA TRP A 429 9.15 6.70 -25.93
C TRP A 429 9.27 7.82 -26.97
N ALA A 430 9.55 9.06 -26.54
CA ALA A 430 9.74 10.21 -27.43
C ALA A 430 11.00 10.06 -28.31
N VAL A 431 12.08 9.51 -27.76
CA VAL A 431 13.32 9.17 -28.49
C VAL A 431 13.02 8.12 -29.56
N ARG A 432 12.29 7.06 -29.22
CA ARG A 432 11.90 6.01 -30.20
C ARG A 432 11.00 6.55 -31.32
N ARG A 433 10.19 7.59 -31.05
CA ARG A 433 9.31 8.21 -32.04
C ARG A 433 9.91 9.40 -32.81
N GLN A 434 11.19 9.71 -32.64
CA GLN A 434 11.90 10.81 -33.31
C GLN A 434 11.21 12.20 -33.20
N ASN A 435 10.35 12.43 -32.20
CA ASN A 435 9.60 13.69 -32.09
C ASN A 435 10.45 14.78 -31.40
N GLN A 436 11.27 15.50 -32.17
CA GLN A 436 12.19 16.53 -31.67
C GLN A 436 11.50 17.70 -30.96
N LYS A 437 10.29 18.10 -31.38
CA LYS A 437 9.53 19.19 -30.74
C LYS A 437 9.05 18.78 -29.34
N PHE A 438 8.48 17.58 -29.22
CA PHE A 438 8.05 17.02 -27.94
C PHE A 438 9.25 16.77 -27.00
N ARG A 439 10.38 16.32 -27.55
CA ARG A 439 11.65 16.19 -26.82
C ARG A 439 12.08 17.53 -26.20
N ASN A 440 12.10 18.61 -26.99
CA ASN A 440 12.53 19.94 -26.53
C ASN A 440 11.57 20.55 -25.51
N LEU A 441 10.27 20.28 -25.63
CA LEU A 441 9.25 20.69 -24.66
C LEU A 441 9.43 19.95 -23.31
N LEU A 442 9.61 18.62 -23.35
CA LEU A 442 9.88 17.80 -22.16
C LEU A 442 11.17 18.21 -21.45
N THR A 443 12.27 18.40 -22.20
CA THR A 443 13.54 18.81 -21.60
C THR A 443 13.46 20.21 -20.99
N LYS A 444 12.77 21.18 -21.60
CA LYS A 444 12.69 22.55 -21.07
C LYS A 444 11.69 22.74 -19.94
N CYS A 445 10.48 22.18 -20.03
CA CYS A 445 9.37 22.57 -19.13
C CYS A 445 9.20 21.66 -17.90
N CYS A 446 9.49 20.35 -17.99
CA CYS A 446 9.14 19.42 -16.91
C CYS A 446 10.31 18.58 -16.40
N CYS A 447 11.36 18.37 -17.21
CA CYS A 447 12.29 17.29 -16.94
C CYS A 447 13.73 17.71 -16.59
N LEU A 448 14.32 18.82 -17.06
CA LEU A 448 15.75 19.07 -16.77
C LEU A 448 16.08 19.25 -15.26
N PRO A 449 15.39 20.12 -14.51
CA PRO A 449 15.68 20.30 -13.08
C PRO A 449 15.38 19.04 -12.28
N PHE A 450 14.27 18.36 -12.60
CA PHE A 450 13.86 17.10 -11.97
C PHE A 450 14.78 15.92 -12.32
N ILE A 451 15.25 15.82 -13.57
CA ILE A 451 16.22 14.79 -14.01
C ILE A 451 17.59 15.06 -13.40
N GLN A 452 18.01 16.31 -13.23
CA GLN A 452 19.29 16.63 -12.56
C GLN A 452 19.23 16.31 -11.06
N ILE A 453 18.15 16.68 -10.37
CA ILE A 453 17.91 16.29 -8.97
C ILE A 453 17.79 14.76 -8.85
N TYR A 454 17.16 14.08 -9.81
CA TYR A 454 16.97 12.63 -9.72
C TYR A 454 18.19 11.82 -10.19
N LYS A 455 18.97 12.24 -11.19
CA LYS A 455 20.25 11.58 -11.50
C LYS A 455 21.09 11.45 -10.22
N LYS A 456 20.97 12.44 -9.32
CA LYS A 456 21.48 12.47 -7.95
C LYS A 456 20.66 11.70 -6.90
N THR A 457 19.53 11.04 -7.19
CA THR A 457 18.78 10.20 -6.23
C THR A 457 18.64 8.73 -6.65
N ARG A 458 18.89 8.37 -7.93
CA ARG A 458 18.74 7.00 -8.50
C ARG A 458 19.48 5.89 -7.72
N GLN A 459 20.53 6.24 -6.97
CA GLN A 459 21.42 5.27 -6.31
C GLN A 459 21.31 5.28 -4.77
N ILE A 460 20.40 6.06 -4.16
CA ILE A 460 20.80 6.77 -2.94
C ILE A 460 19.91 6.59 -1.71
N GLU A 461 18.72 5.99 -1.76
CA GLU A 461 17.80 6.05 -0.61
C GLU A 461 18.42 5.53 0.70
N GLU A 462 18.97 4.32 0.68
CA GLU A 462 19.59 3.68 1.85
C GLU A 462 21.00 4.22 2.11
N VAL A 463 21.73 4.50 1.03
CA VAL A 463 23.12 5.00 1.03
C VAL A 463 23.22 6.42 1.59
N VAL A 464 22.21 7.28 1.38
CA VAL A 464 22.19 8.62 1.98
C VAL A 464 22.13 8.55 3.50
N TYR A 465 21.36 7.62 4.05
CA TYR A 465 21.31 7.45 5.51
C TYR A 465 22.64 6.92 6.05
N ILE A 466 23.35 6.09 5.28
CA ILE A 466 24.70 5.62 5.61
C ILE A 466 25.71 6.77 5.56
N GLU A 467 25.71 7.59 4.51
CA GLU A 467 26.65 8.72 4.40
C GLU A 467 26.35 9.82 5.44
N GLN A 468 25.07 10.02 5.78
CA GLN A 468 24.68 10.86 6.91
C GLN A 468 25.20 10.32 8.24
N ALA A 469 25.09 9.00 8.46
CA ALA A 469 25.60 8.34 9.66
C ALA A 469 27.12 8.41 9.76
N ILE A 470 27.84 8.19 8.66
CA ILE A 470 29.31 8.31 8.59
C ILE A 470 29.74 9.74 8.98
N ASN A 471 29.05 10.74 8.44
CA ASN A 471 29.40 12.14 8.65
C ASN A 471 28.62 12.82 9.79
N ARG A 472 28.13 12.04 10.77
CA ARG A 472 27.28 12.52 11.87
C ARG A 472 27.83 13.76 12.61
N LYS A 473 29.16 13.89 12.73
CA LYS A 473 29.82 15.01 13.44
C LYS A 473 29.83 16.33 12.66
N TYR A 474 29.71 16.30 11.34
CA TYR A 474 30.02 17.45 10.48
C TYR A 474 28.80 18.27 10.04
N CYS A 475 27.62 17.99 10.63
CA CYS A 475 26.34 18.63 10.28
C CYS A 475 26.13 18.79 8.76
N ILE A 476 26.47 17.75 8.00
CA ILE A 476 26.50 17.83 6.53
C ILE A 476 25.06 17.96 5.98
N THR A 477 24.88 18.81 4.97
CA THR A 477 23.61 18.95 4.25
C THR A 477 23.40 17.77 3.31
N ILE A 478 22.13 17.44 3.02
CA ILE A 478 21.80 16.31 2.13
C ILE A 478 22.43 16.47 0.74
N ASN A 479 22.53 17.70 0.23
CA ASN A 479 23.17 17.98 -1.06
C ASN A 479 24.65 17.58 -1.09
N VAL A 480 25.35 17.71 0.04
CA VAL A 480 26.75 17.29 0.14
C VAL A 480 26.85 15.77 0.27
N CYS A 481 25.90 15.10 0.94
CA CYS A 481 25.81 13.64 0.94
C CYS A 481 25.59 13.11 -0.49
N PHE A 482 24.67 13.73 -1.24
CA PHE A 482 24.47 13.41 -2.65
C PHE A 482 25.73 13.59 -3.47
N LYS A 483 26.47 14.69 -3.25
CA LYS A 483 27.74 14.93 -3.93
C LYS A 483 28.79 13.85 -3.61
N PHE A 484 28.92 13.42 -2.36
CA PHE A 484 29.86 12.34 -2.03
C PHE A 484 29.48 11.04 -2.72
N ILE A 485 28.20 10.69 -2.70
CA ILE A 485 27.75 9.46 -3.33
C ILE A 485 27.94 9.54 -4.85
N GLU A 486 27.66 10.69 -5.46
CA GLU A 486 27.98 10.99 -6.86
C GLU A 486 29.48 10.82 -7.10
N ASP A 487 30.36 11.47 -6.34
CA ASP A 487 31.82 11.35 -6.49
C ASP A 487 32.32 9.89 -6.36
N TYR A 488 31.73 9.08 -5.47
CA TYR A 488 32.12 7.67 -5.28
C TYR A 488 31.47 6.70 -6.25
N LEU A 489 30.32 7.03 -6.85
CA LEU A 489 29.63 6.21 -7.85
C LEU A 489 29.97 6.63 -9.29
N GLU A 490 30.35 7.89 -9.52
CA GLU A 490 30.76 8.50 -10.80
C GLU A 490 32.26 8.39 -11.13
N LEU A 491 33.10 7.83 -10.25
CA LEU A 491 34.51 7.47 -10.57
C LEU A 491 34.62 6.32 -11.62
N ARG A 492 33.66 6.28 -12.55
CA ARG A 492 33.26 5.12 -13.32
C ARG A 492 32.87 5.46 -14.76
N LEU A 493 33.73 6.25 -15.40
CA LEU A 493 34.01 6.00 -16.82
C LEU A 493 35.17 5.00 -17.00
N GLU A 494 35.94 4.68 -15.96
CA GLU A 494 37.11 3.79 -16.08
C GLU A 494 36.93 2.37 -15.51
N ASP A 495 36.17 2.15 -14.41
CA ASP A 495 35.95 0.80 -13.83
C ASP A 495 34.49 0.35 -13.83
N SER A 496 33.96 0.03 -15.01
CA SER A 496 32.57 -0.41 -15.26
C SER A 496 32.14 -1.72 -14.57
N ASN A 497 32.94 -2.34 -13.68
CA ASN A 497 32.58 -3.60 -12.98
C ASN A 497 32.07 -3.47 -11.51
N ALA A 498 32.61 -2.57 -10.66
CA ALA A 498 32.14 -2.35 -9.26
C ALA A 498 30.70 -1.77 -9.02
N ALA A 499 30.31 -0.60 -9.54
CA ALA A 499 28.92 -0.10 -9.43
C ALA A 499 27.86 -0.90 -10.21
N GLU A 500 28.23 -1.74 -11.19
CA GLU A 500 27.34 -2.65 -11.92
C GLU A 500 27.08 -3.86 -11.05
N LEU A 501 28.14 -4.38 -10.40
CA LEU A 501 28.01 -5.33 -9.31
C LEU A 501 27.09 -4.81 -8.20
N PHE A 502 27.26 -3.55 -7.78
CA PHE A 502 26.37 -2.92 -6.78
C PHE A 502 24.92 -2.81 -7.25
N GLU A 503 24.69 -2.37 -8.49
CA GLU A 503 23.35 -2.24 -9.06
C GLU A 503 22.68 -3.61 -9.21
N GLN A 504 23.42 -4.64 -9.63
CA GLN A 504 22.94 -6.01 -9.72
C GLN A 504 22.60 -6.58 -8.34
N LEU A 505 23.49 -6.39 -7.35
CA LEU A 505 23.26 -6.79 -5.96
C LEU A 505 21.97 -6.15 -5.43
N ARG A 506 21.87 -4.83 -5.53
CA ARG A 506 20.70 -4.06 -5.10
C ARG A 506 19.41 -4.54 -5.74
N ASN A 507 19.38 -4.62 -7.07
CA ASN A 507 18.18 -5.02 -7.80
C ASN A 507 17.73 -6.43 -7.42
N THR A 508 18.66 -7.35 -7.16
CA THR A 508 18.34 -8.73 -6.76
C THR A 508 17.72 -8.77 -5.37
N VAL A 509 18.31 -8.04 -4.42
CA VAL A 509 17.83 -7.92 -3.03
C VAL A 509 16.45 -7.27 -3.00
N ASP A 510 16.29 -6.12 -3.66
CA ASP A 510 15.03 -5.37 -3.70
C ASP A 510 13.90 -6.22 -4.28
N SER A 511 14.20 -6.98 -5.34
CA SER A 511 13.24 -7.87 -6.01
C SER A 511 12.80 -9.01 -5.09
N PHE A 512 13.75 -9.63 -4.36
CA PHE A 512 13.43 -10.67 -3.39
C PHE A 512 12.61 -10.14 -2.20
N LEU A 513 13.02 -9.00 -1.64
CA LEU A 513 12.28 -8.37 -0.54
C LEU A 513 10.88 -7.92 -0.98
N LEU A 514 10.72 -7.49 -2.24
CA LEU A 514 9.41 -7.21 -2.81
C LEU A 514 8.52 -8.45 -2.85
N ILE A 515 9.05 -9.61 -3.25
CA ILE A 515 8.31 -10.88 -3.25
C ILE A 515 7.80 -11.20 -1.83
N ILE A 516 8.66 -11.08 -0.82
CA ILE A 516 8.26 -11.31 0.58
C ILE A 516 7.13 -10.36 1.01
N LYS A 517 7.28 -9.06 0.72
CA LYS A 517 6.28 -8.03 1.09
C LYS A 517 4.94 -8.32 0.42
N ILE A 518 4.94 -8.70 -0.86
CA ILE A 518 3.73 -9.09 -1.61
C ILE A 518 3.12 -10.34 -1.01
N PHE A 519 3.91 -11.35 -0.67
CA PHE A 519 3.41 -12.58 -0.05
C PHE A 519 2.68 -12.29 1.26
N ILE A 520 3.25 -11.47 2.16
CA ILE A 520 2.60 -11.09 3.42
C ILE A 520 1.34 -10.25 3.17
N ALA A 521 1.37 -9.34 2.20
CA ALA A 521 0.20 -8.56 1.80
C ALA A 521 -0.96 -9.46 1.34
N LEU A 522 -0.67 -10.45 0.50
CA LEU A 522 -1.65 -11.42 0.01
C LEU A 522 -2.18 -12.30 1.13
N LEU A 523 -1.31 -12.78 2.02
CA LEU A 523 -1.73 -13.54 3.21
C LEU A 523 -2.72 -12.74 4.06
N CYS A 524 -2.44 -11.46 4.32
CA CYS A 524 -3.35 -10.58 5.06
C CYS A 524 -4.70 -10.40 4.33
N ALA A 525 -4.68 -10.24 3.00
CA ALA A 525 -5.89 -10.10 2.19
C ALA A 525 -6.77 -11.37 2.25
N ILE A 526 -6.17 -12.56 2.19
CA ILE A 526 -6.89 -13.84 2.25
C ILE A 526 -7.51 -14.04 3.62
N ILE A 527 -6.74 -13.84 4.68
CA ILE A 527 -7.24 -13.95 6.05
C ILE A 527 -8.38 -12.96 6.25
N CYS A 528 -8.24 -11.73 5.74
CA CYS A 528 -9.33 -10.75 5.74
C CYS A 528 -10.55 -11.28 5.01
N LYS A 529 -10.41 -11.74 3.77
CA LYS A 529 -11.53 -12.25 2.99
C LYS A 529 -12.22 -13.43 3.68
N PHE A 530 -11.45 -14.33 4.28
CA PHE A 530 -11.97 -15.48 5.04
C PHE A 530 -12.75 -15.04 6.28
N LEU A 531 -12.23 -14.09 7.06
CA LEU A 531 -12.93 -13.54 8.22
C LEU A 531 -14.23 -12.81 7.83
N LEU A 532 -14.23 -12.13 6.69
CA LEU A 532 -15.40 -11.40 6.16
C LEU A 532 -16.49 -12.31 5.58
N ILE A 533 -16.21 -13.61 5.34
CA ILE A 533 -17.20 -14.58 4.85
C ILE A 533 -18.11 -15.08 5.98
N PHE A 534 -17.69 -15.00 7.25
CA PHE A 534 -18.52 -15.45 8.36
C PHE A 534 -19.83 -14.63 8.43
N ASN A 535 -20.96 -15.32 8.62
CA ASN A 535 -22.33 -14.77 8.57
C ASN A 535 -22.54 -13.50 9.41
N TYR A 536 -21.75 -13.33 10.48
CA TYR A 536 -21.81 -12.13 11.32
C TYR A 536 -21.45 -10.84 10.54
N PHE A 537 -20.52 -10.91 9.59
CA PHE A 537 -20.08 -9.75 8.80
C PHE A 537 -20.74 -9.69 7.42
N SER A 538 -21.07 -10.85 6.81
CA SER A 538 -21.54 -10.89 5.40
C SER A 538 -22.87 -10.20 5.16
N ASN A 539 -23.74 -10.16 6.17
CA ASN A 539 -25.13 -9.70 6.01
C ASN A 539 -25.24 -8.17 5.89
N ASP A 540 -24.27 -7.43 6.43
CA ASP A 540 -24.29 -5.97 6.49
C ASP A 540 -23.39 -5.29 5.45
N MET A 541 -22.58 -6.05 4.71
CA MET A 541 -21.61 -5.50 3.75
C MET A 541 -22.08 -5.57 2.30
N TYR A 542 -21.74 -4.53 1.54
CA TYR A 542 -21.95 -4.50 0.09
C TYR A 542 -20.78 -5.12 -0.67
N GLU A 543 -19.55 -4.71 -0.34
CA GLU A 543 -18.31 -5.10 -1.01
C GLU A 543 -17.18 -5.37 0.00
N THR A 544 -16.53 -6.53 -0.11
CA THR A 544 -15.44 -6.94 0.79
C THR A 544 -14.04 -6.72 0.22
N ASN A 545 -13.96 -6.31 -1.05
CA ASN A 545 -12.69 -6.24 -1.78
C ASN A 545 -11.83 -5.05 -1.32
N LEU A 546 -12.43 -3.88 -1.05
CA LEU A 546 -11.66 -2.73 -0.58
C LEU A 546 -11.06 -2.98 0.82
N THR A 547 -11.83 -3.56 1.74
CA THR A 547 -11.33 -3.93 3.08
C THR A 547 -10.16 -4.91 2.97
N SER A 548 -10.25 -5.90 2.08
CA SER A 548 -9.18 -6.87 1.82
C SER A 548 -7.94 -6.20 1.20
N LEU A 549 -8.13 -5.23 0.30
CA LEU A 549 -7.03 -4.45 -0.28
C LEU A 549 -6.33 -3.58 0.79
N ILE A 550 -7.10 -2.96 1.69
CA ILE A 550 -6.53 -2.17 2.80
C ILE A 550 -5.72 -3.09 3.74
N ALA A 551 -6.24 -4.28 4.05
CA ALA A 551 -5.49 -5.27 4.83
C ALA A 551 -4.18 -5.67 4.13
N ALA A 552 -4.20 -5.82 2.79
CA ALA A 552 -3.00 -6.08 2.01
C ALA A 552 -1.99 -4.93 2.08
N ILE A 553 -2.45 -3.69 1.97
CA ILE A 553 -1.60 -2.48 2.07
C ILE A 553 -0.95 -2.40 3.46
N ILE A 554 -1.71 -2.65 4.52
CA ILE A 554 -1.17 -2.72 5.90
C ILE A 554 -0.11 -3.82 5.99
N GLY A 555 -0.42 -5.03 5.52
CA GLY A 555 0.52 -6.15 5.49
C GLY A 555 1.82 -5.82 4.75
N TYR A 556 1.72 -5.16 3.59
CA TYR A 556 2.86 -4.71 2.79
C TYR A 556 3.75 -3.73 3.56
N TYR A 557 3.17 -2.71 4.20
CA TYR A 557 3.96 -1.70 4.91
C TYR A 557 4.57 -2.23 6.22
N VAL A 558 3.85 -3.10 6.95
CA VAL A 558 4.40 -3.79 8.14
C VAL A 558 5.57 -4.70 7.73
N ALA A 559 5.40 -5.51 6.69
CA ALA A 559 6.49 -6.32 6.13
C ALA A 559 7.66 -5.44 5.68
N SER A 560 7.38 -4.29 5.06
CA SER A 560 8.41 -3.36 4.62
C SER A 560 9.31 -2.90 5.76
N LEU A 561 8.78 -2.54 6.92
CA LEU A 561 9.60 -2.15 8.08
C LEU A 561 10.56 -3.25 8.53
N TYR A 562 10.08 -4.50 8.63
CA TYR A 562 10.91 -5.63 9.07
C TYR A 562 12.01 -5.95 8.07
N PHE A 563 11.65 -6.08 6.79
CA PHE A 563 12.56 -6.58 5.78
C PHE A 563 13.49 -5.49 5.22
N GLN A 564 13.16 -4.22 5.41
CA GLN A 564 14.01 -3.11 4.99
C GLN A 564 15.34 -3.05 5.74
N ILE A 565 15.41 -3.59 6.97
CA ILE A 565 16.70 -3.71 7.70
C ILE A 565 17.72 -4.51 6.89
N TYR A 566 17.27 -5.63 6.29
CA TYR A 566 18.14 -6.48 5.48
C TYR A 566 18.67 -5.77 4.24
N SER A 567 17.79 -5.01 3.57
CA SER A 567 18.16 -4.18 2.43
C SER A 567 19.28 -3.23 2.81
N ILE A 568 19.09 -2.46 3.88
CA ILE A 568 20.00 -1.38 4.30
C ILE A 568 21.34 -1.92 4.74
N VAL A 569 21.36 -3.03 5.49
CA VAL A 569 22.61 -3.65 5.92
C VAL A 569 23.40 -4.11 4.71
N LEU A 570 22.75 -4.79 3.77
CA LEU A 570 23.43 -5.33 2.59
C LEU A 570 23.90 -4.24 1.62
N GLN A 571 23.04 -3.25 1.33
CA GLN A 571 23.40 -2.08 0.53
C GLN A 571 24.49 -1.25 1.22
N GLY A 572 24.48 -1.18 2.56
CA GLY A 572 25.48 -0.48 3.34
C GLY A 572 26.84 -1.15 3.33
N LEU A 573 26.90 -2.46 3.49
CA LEU A 573 28.14 -3.22 3.33
C LEU A 573 28.71 -3.06 1.91
N GLY A 574 27.86 -3.18 0.88
CA GLY A 574 28.26 -2.97 -0.51
C GLY A 574 28.78 -1.55 -0.77
N TYR A 575 28.10 -0.52 -0.25
CA TYR A 575 28.54 0.87 -0.40
C TYR A 575 29.86 1.14 0.31
N ILE A 576 30.01 0.67 1.56
CA ILE A 576 31.23 0.88 2.35
C ILE A 576 32.42 0.16 1.70
N TYR A 577 32.21 -1.05 1.16
CA TYR A 577 33.21 -1.77 0.38
C TYR A 577 33.70 -0.94 -0.82
N ILE A 578 32.78 -0.44 -1.64
CA ILE A 578 33.11 0.38 -2.83
C ILE A 578 33.79 1.69 -2.43
N ARG A 579 33.28 2.36 -1.40
CA ARG A 579 33.86 3.59 -0.86
C ARG A 579 35.29 3.37 -0.39
N THR A 580 35.55 2.27 0.31
CA THR A 580 36.89 1.93 0.82
C THR A 580 37.84 1.58 -0.33
N MET A 581 37.40 0.78 -1.31
CA MET A 581 38.19 0.50 -2.52
C MET A 581 38.56 1.79 -3.26
N ASN A 582 37.61 2.71 -3.42
CA ASN A 582 37.83 3.98 -4.12
C ASN A 582 38.78 4.90 -3.37
N ILE A 583 38.66 5.00 -2.03
CA ILE A 583 39.62 5.75 -1.21
C ILE A 583 41.03 5.17 -1.38
N CYS A 584 41.17 3.85 -1.37
CA CYS A 584 42.45 3.17 -1.60
C CYS A 584 43.00 3.44 -3.02
N LYS A 585 42.16 3.41 -4.05
CA LYS A 585 42.57 3.70 -5.44
C LYS A 585 43.01 5.16 -5.63
N LYS A 586 42.23 6.13 -5.14
CA LYS A 586 42.57 7.56 -5.21
C LYS A 586 43.82 7.90 -4.39
N ASN A 587 43.99 7.24 -3.24
CA ASN A 587 45.23 7.34 -2.50
C ASN A 587 46.37 6.75 -3.32
N ASN A 588 46.23 5.57 -3.95
CA ASN A 588 47.25 4.98 -4.82
C ASN A 588 47.67 5.87 -5.98
N GLU A 589 46.74 6.50 -6.70
CA GLU A 589 47.08 7.43 -7.80
C GLU A 589 47.84 8.67 -7.29
N ASN A 590 47.50 9.16 -6.09
CA ASN A 590 48.22 10.25 -5.43
C ASN A 590 49.53 9.81 -4.77
N TYR A 591 49.70 8.51 -4.50
CA TYR A 591 50.81 7.92 -3.74
C TYR A 591 51.83 7.25 -4.68
N GLU A 592 51.44 6.84 -5.89
CA GLU A 592 52.35 6.61 -7.03
C GLU A 592 53.04 7.92 -7.47
N ARG A 593 52.44 9.08 -7.13
CA ARG A 593 53.13 10.39 -7.18
C ARG A 593 54.02 10.69 -5.97
N ASN A 594 53.86 10.00 -4.83
CA ASN A 594 54.58 10.24 -3.58
C ASN A 594 54.82 8.91 -2.79
N GLN A 595 55.84 8.15 -3.21
CA GLN A 595 56.49 6.97 -2.59
C GLN A 595 55.72 5.98 -1.67
N GLN A 596 55.63 4.73 -2.15
CA GLN A 596 55.13 3.44 -1.56
C GLN A 596 55.39 3.17 -0.06
N LYS A 597 54.33 3.02 0.78
CA LYS A 597 54.29 2.23 2.04
C LYS A 597 52.97 2.18 2.84
N ARG A 598 51.86 2.85 2.47
CA ARG A 598 50.61 2.81 3.27
C ARG A 598 49.42 2.07 2.64
N ARG A 599 49.62 1.29 1.57
CA ARG A 599 48.57 0.54 0.85
C ARG A 599 47.81 -0.47 1.74
N ASP A 600 48.49 -1.07 2.72
CA ASP A 600 48.10 -2.39 3.22
C ASP A 600 47.35 -2.40 4.56
N THR A 601 46.84 -1.26 5.04
CA THR A 601 46.21 -1.22 6.39
C THR A 601 44.70 -1.06 6.37
N ALA A 602 44.10 -0.17 5.57
CA ALA A 602 42.66 0.10 5.67
C ALA A 602 41.77 -0.90 4.91
N PHE A 603 42.07 -1.17 3.63
CA PHE A 603 41.32 -2.16 2.85
C PHE A 603 41.65 -3.59 3.27
N GLU A 604 42.92 -3.89 3.55
CA GLU A 604 43.33 -5.15 4.18
C GLU A 604 42.66 -5.31 5.55
N ALA A 605 42.56 -4.28 6.41
CA ALA A 605 41.78 -4.40 7.64
C ALA A 605 40.29 -4.66 7.36
N PHE A 606 39.65 -3.94 6.44
CA PHE A 606 38.25 -4.20 6.08
C PHE A 606 38.07 -5.63 5.54
N LYS A 607 38.96 -6.08 4.65
CA LYS A 607 38.99 -7.43 4.09
C LYS A 607 39.27 -8.49 5.14
N ASN A 608 40.11 -8.20 6.14
CA ASN A 608 40.42 -9.14 7.21
C ASN A 608 39.29 -9.19 8.26
N ILE A 609 38.61 -8.08 8.51
CA ILE A 609 37.43 -8.00 9.41
C ILE A 609 36.18 -8.59 8.74
N TYR A 610 36.02 -8.39 7.44
CA TYR A 610 34.85 -8.82 6.63
C TYR A 610 35.30 -9.75 5.49
N LYS A 611 36.09 -10.76 5.83
CA LYS A 611 36.72 -11.68 4.87
C LYS A 611 35.69 -12.39 4.01
N ASP A 612 34.69 -12.99 4.65
CA ASP A 612 33.68 -13.78 3.96
C ASP A 612 32.84 -12.91 3.01
N PHE A 613 32.40 -11.73 3.45
CA PHE A 613 31.71 -10.76 2.57
C PHE A 613 32.60 -10.31 1.40
N SER A 614 33.88 -10.03 1.66
CA SER A 614 34.83 -9.59 0.63
C SER A 614 35.10 -10.69 -0.40
N GLU A 615 35.24 -11.95 0.04
CA GLU A 615 35.41 -13.10 -0.83
C GLU A 615 34.18 -13.36 -1.72
N ILE A 616 32.97 -13.22 -1.16
CA ILE A 616 31.71 -13.30 -1.92
C ILE A 616 31.66 -12.20 -2.99
N MET A 617 32.00 -10.96 -2.63
CA MET A 617 32.00 -9.84 -3.59
C MET A 617 33.03 -10.03 -4.72
N ILE A 618 34.22 -10.55 -4.42
CA ILE A 618 35.24 -10.89 -5.41
C ILE A 618 34.75 -12.01 -6.34
N HIS A 619 34.08 -13.03 -5.79
CA HIS A 619 33.49 -14.11 -6.59
C HIS A 619 32.46 -13.58 -7.59
N PHE A 620 31.55 -12.72 -7.13
CA PHE A 620 30.58 -12.07 -8.02
C PHE A 620 31.24 -11.22 -9.10
N GLU A 621 32.26 -10.43 -8.75
CA GLU A 621 32.99 -9.59 -9.71
C GLU A 621 33.61 -10.45 -10.83
N ASN A 622 34.22 -11.58 -10.47
CA ASN A 622 34.79 -12.52 -11.43
C ASN A 622 33.72 -13.16 -12.33
N LYS A 623 32.53 -13.47 -11.79
CA LYS A 623 31.41 -14.03 -12.56
C LYS A 623 30.89 -13.04 -13.60
N ILE A 624 30.76 -11.75 -13.26
CA ILE A 624 30.36 -10.69 -14.20
C ILE A 624 31.41 -10.51 -15.30
N LYS A 625 32.70 -10.50 -14.94
CA LYS A 625 33.80 -10.42 -15.93
C LYS A 625 33.73 -11.58 -16.92
N ASN A 626 33.57 -12.81 -16.42
CA ASN A 626 33.47 -14.00 -17.26
C ASN A 626 32.24 -14.00 -18.19
N GLN A 627 31.11 -13.43 -17.75
CA GLN A 627 29.92 -13.26 -18.61
C GLN A 627 30.20 -12.28 -19.76
N LYS A 628 30.81 -11.13 -19.47
CA LYS A 628 31.19 -10.15 -20.51
C LYS A 628 32.17 -10.75 -21.52
N THR A 629 33.13 -11.55 -21.07
CA THR A 629 34.08 -12.22 -21.98
C THR A 629 33.39 -13.24 -22.89
N LYS A 630 32.34 -13.93 -22.40
CA LYS A 630 31.52 -14.84 -23.21
C LYS A 630 30.65 -14.10 -24.24
N ASP A 631 30.06 -12.97 -23.87
CA ASP A 631 29.24 -12.15 -24.78
C ASP A 631 30.05 -11.40 -25.84
N GLN A 632 31.37 -11.24 -25.62
CA GLN A 632 32.31 -10.60 -26.56
C GLN A 632 33.01 -11.58 -27.52
N LEU A 633 32.85 -12.89 -27.34
CA LEU A 633 33.31 -13.88 -28.31
C LEU A 633 32.38 -13.81 -29.54
N PRO A 634 32.91 -13.55 -30.75
CA PRO A 634 32.07 -13.52 -31.95
C PRO A 634 31.46 -14.90 -32.15
N HIS A 635 30.14 -14.94 -32.28
CA HIS A 635 29.38 -16.11 -32.69
C HIS A 635 29.75 -16.57 -34.09
#